data_AF-A0A851MVB1-F1
#
_entry.id   AF-A0A851MVB1-F1
#
_cell.length_a   1.000
_cell.length_b   1.000
_cell.length_c   1.000
_cell.angle_alpha   90.00
_cell.angle_beta   90.00
_cell.angle_gamma   90.00
#
_symmetry.space_group_name_H-M   'P 1'
#
loop_
_entity.id
_entity.type
_entity.pdbx_description
1 polymer ?
#
loop_
_entity_poly.entity_id
_entity_poly.type
_entity_poly.pdbx_seq_one_letter_code
_entity_poly.pdbx_strand_id
1 'polypeptide(L)'
;QRLGVLHVGQRIEEQADFEKIYKNAWADNANACAKQYAGTGALKTDYTRTGKRTQWGLIMDGWNSLIRYYKNNFSDGFRQDAIDLFLGNYSVDEVEPASPLHVKKDWKFLALPIIMVVAFSMCIICLLMAGDTWTETLAYVLFWGSASFGTFAIILYNGKDFVDAPKLVQKEK
;
A
#
# COMPACT_ATOMS: atom_id res chain seq x y z
N GLN A 1 -39.28 9.03 -15.93
CA GLN A 1 -40.49 9.21 -16.78
C GLN A 1 -41.58 8.17 -16.49
N ARG A 2 -41.30 6.86 -16.42
CA ARG A 2 -42.33 5.83 -16.09
C ARG A 2 -43.09 6.07 -14.77
N LEU A 3 -42.44 6.65 -13.77
CA LEU A 3 -43.02 6.91 -12.44
C LEU A 3 -43.64 8.31 -12.29
N GLY A 4 -43.71 9.13 -13.35
CA GLY A 4 -44.29 10.48 -13.29
C GLY A 4 -43.50 11.54 -12.50
N VAL A 5 -42.37 11.16 -11.89
CA VAL A 5 -41.53 12.06 -11.04
C VAL A 5 -40.82 13.17 -11.83
N LEU A 6 -40.54 12.96 -13.11
CA LEU A 6 -39.86 13.92 -14.00
C LEU A 6 -40.82 14.39 -15.08
N HIS A 7 -40.80 15.69 -15.39
CA HIS A 7 -41.53 16.24 -16.53
C HIS A 7 -40.98 15.71 -17.86
N VAL A 8 -41.81 15.75 -18.91
CA VAL A 8 -41.42 15.30 -20.26
C VAL A 8 -40.26 16.16 -20.75
N GLY A 9 -39.14 15.52 -21.10
CA GLY A 9 -37.90 16.20 -21.53
C GLY A 9 -36.93 16.58 -20.41
N GLN A 10 -37.35 16.56 -19.14
CA GLN A 10 -36.46 16.85 -18.00
C GLN A 10 -35.46 15.71 -17.77
N ARG A 11 -34.17 16.04 -17.64
CA ARG A 11 -33.12 15.07 -17.34
C ARG A 11 -32.77 15.08 -15.85
N ILE A 12 -32.31 13.93 -15.35
CA ILE A 12 -31.86 13.78 -13.95
C ILE A 12 -30.63 14.65 -13.67
N GLU A 13 -29.75 14.78 -14.66
CA GLU A 13 -28.54 15.61 -14.62
C GLU A 13 -28.84 17.11 -14.46
N GLU A 14 -30.07 17.54 -14.75
CA GLU A 14 -30.48 18.95 -14.60
C GLU A 14 -30.94 19.26 -13.17
N GLN A 15 -31.07 18.24 -12.31
CA GLN A 15 -31.44 18.38 -10.91
C GLN A 15 -30.18 18.39 -10.02
N ALA A 16 -29.59 19.58 -9.85
CA ALA A 16 -28.29 19.75 -9.19
C ALA A 16 -28.24 19.14 -7.76
N ASP A 17 -29.28 19.32 -6.96
CA ASP A 17 -29.31 18.80 -5.58
C ASP A 17 -29.36 17.26 -5.55
N PHE A 18 -30.21 16.68 -6.39
CA PHE A 18 -30.30 15.22 -6.53
C PHE A 18 -28.98 14.64 -7.03
N GLU A 19 -28.41 15.23 -8.09
CA GLU A 19 -27.16 14.76 -8.68
C GLU A 19 -26.01 14.80 -7.66
N LYS A 20 -25.92 15.87 -6.85
CA LYS A 20 -24.95 15.99 -5.76
C LYS A 20 -25.13 14.88 -4.72
N ILE A 21 -26.35 14.65 -4.25
CA ILE A 21 -26.65 13.59 -3.26
C ILE A 21 -26.29 12.22 -3.84
N TYR A 22 -26.71 11.95 -5.07
CA TYR A 22 -26.46 10.69 -5.77
C TYR A 22 -24.96 10.42 -5.91
N LYS A 23 -24.18 11.38 -6.43
CA LYS A 23 -22.73 11.27 -6.59
C LYS A 23 -22.02 11.03 -5.26
N ASN A 24 -22.43 11.70 -4.19
CA ASN A 24 -21.87 11.49 -2.86
C ASN A 24 -22.18 10.09 -2.32
N ALA A 25 -23.44 9.65 -2.38
CA ALA A 25 -23.84 8.32 -1.96
C ALA A 25 -23.08 7.22 -2.72
N TRP A 26 -22.89 7.41 -4.03
CA TRP A 26 -22.10 6.49 -4.86
C TRP A 26 -20.62 6.46 -4.46
N ALA A 27 -20.02 7.63 -4.21
CA ALA A 27 -18.64 7.72 -3.74
C ALA A 27 -18.47 7.10 -2.34
N ASP A 28 -19.46 7.20 -1.45
CA ASP A 28 -19.44 6.61 -0.12
C ASP A 28 -19.58 5.09 -0.17
N ASN A 29 -20.44 4.57 -1.06
CA ASN A 29 -20.53 3.14 -1.33
C ASN A 29 -19.18 2.59 -1.82
N ALA A 30 -18.56 3.25 -2.82
CA ALA A 30 -17.25 2.85 -3.32
C ALA A 30 -16.18 2.85 -2.21
N ASN A 31 -16.23 3.83 -1.30
CA ASN A 31 -15.34 3.86 -0.13
C ASN A 31 -15.58 2.69 0.83
N ALA A 32 -16.83 2.32 1.07
CA ALA A 32 -17.17 1.18 1.93
C ALA A 32 -16.64 -0.14 1.33
N CYS A 33 -16.87 -0.38 0.04
CA CYS A 33 -16.33 -1.54 -0.66
C CYS A 33 -14.80 -1.56 -0.64
N ALA A 34 -14.15 -0.44 -0.95
CA ALA A 34 -12.69 -0.32 -0.92
C ALA A 34 -12.08 -0.64 0.45
N LYS A 35 -12.73 -0.23 1.53
CA LYS A 35 -12.26 -0.54 2.89
C LYS A 35 -12.31 -2.04 3.17
N GLN A 36 -13.30 -2.77 2.65
CA GLN A 36 -13.43 -4.21 2.88
C GLN A 36 -12.28 -4.99 2.23
N TYR A 37 -12.00 -4.78 0.94
CA TYR A 37 -10.97 -5.57 0.26
C TYR A 37 -9.56 -4.98 0.40
N ALA A 38 -9.39 -3.66 0.34
CA ALA A 38 -8.08 -3.00 0.34
C ALA A 38 -7.72 -2.33 1.67
N GLY A 39 -8.65 -2.24 2.63
CA GLY A 39 -8.40 -1.62 3.93
C GLY A 39 -8.28 -0.09 3.89
N THR A 40 -8.55 0.58 2.77
CA THR A 40 -8.49 2.05 2.62
C THR A 40 -9.66 2.59 1.81
N GLY A 41 -9.82 3.92 1.75
CA GLY A 41 -10.84 4.55 0.91
C GLY A 41 -10.59 4.31 -0.58
N ALA A 42 -11.64 4.48 -1.39
CA ALA A 42 -11.54 4.40 -2.84
C ALA A 42 -10.68 5.53 -3.40
N LEU A 43 -9.99 5.24 -4.52
CA LEU A 43 -9.23 6.24 -5.26
C LEU A 43 -10.18 7.06 -6.15
N LYS A 44 -9.77 8.29 -6.51
CA LYS A 44 -10.50 9.19 -7.42
C LYS A 44 -11.94 9.49 -6.98
N THR A 45 -12.19 9.45 -5.68
CA THR A 45 -13.53 9.75 -5.14
C THR A 45 -13.93 11.22 -5.33
N ASP A 46 -12.95 12.12 -5.43
CA ASP A 46 -13.15 13.52 -5.78
C ASP A 46 -13.74 13.71 -7.19
N TYR A 47 -13.27 12.92 -8.16
CA TYR A 47 -13.79 12.91 -9.52
C TYR A 47 -15.25 12.46 -9.56
N THR A 48 -15.62 11.46 -8.76
CA THR A 48 -17.01 10.97 -8.66
C THR A 48 -17.91 12.03 -8.03
N ARG A 49 -17.45 12.70 -6.96
CA ARG A 49 -18.22 13.70 -6.23
C ARG A 49 -18.38 15.03 -6.97
N THR A 50 -17.33 15.49 -7.65
CA THR A 50 -17.28 16.84 -8.22
C THR A 50 -17.24 16.88 -9.75
N GLY A 51 -17.03 15.73 -10.41
CA GLY A 51 -16.82 15.66 -11.85
C GLY A 51 -15.46 16.20 -12.33
N LYS A 52 -14.61 16.69 -11.42
CA LYS A 52 -13.30 17.25 -11.73
C LYS A 52 -12.23 16.66 -10.82
N ARG A 53 -11.00 16.63 -11.30
CA ARG A 53 -9.85 16.20 -10.50
C ARG A 53 -9.36 17.35 -9.63
N THR A 54 -9.19 17.09 -8.34
CA THR A 54 -8.69 18.07 -7.36
C THR A 54 -7.26 17.74 -6.95
N GLN A 55 -6.46 18.77 -6.63
CA GLN A 55 -5.08 18.58 -6.15
C GLN A 55 -5.05 17.83 -4.81
N TRP A 56 -5.98 18.14 -3.92
CA TRP A 56 -6.17 17.40 -2.67
C TRP A 56 -6.55 15.93 -2.90
N GLY A 57 -7.42 15.65 -3.88
CA GLY A 57 -7.76 14.28 -4.26
C GLY A 57 -6.58 13.50 -4.82
N LEU A 58 -5.66 14.14 -5.56
CA LEU A 58 -4.41 13.54 -6.00
C LEU A 58 -3.53 13.10 -4.82
N ILE A 59 -3.36 13.98 -3.83
CA ILE A 59 -2.57 13.68 -2.63
C ILE A 59 -3.21 12.54 -1.83
N MET A 60 -4.52 12.60 -1.61
CA MET A 60 -5.27 11.56 -0.89
C MET A 60 -5.21 10.21 -1.60
N ASP A 61 -5.23 10.19 -2.92
CA ASP A 61 -5.05 8.96 -3.69
C ASP A 61 -3.64 8.38 -3.54
N GLY A 62 -2.62 9.24 -3.53
CA GLY A 62 -1.24 8.83 -3.23
C GLY A 62 -1.14 8.19 -1.84
N TRP A 63 -1.70 8.86 -0.83
CA TRP A 63 -1.74 8.35 0.54
C TRP A 63 -2.46 7.01 0.66
N ASN A 64 -3.67 6.90 0.08
CA ASN A 64 -4.42 5.65 0.06
C ASN A 64 -3.65 4.54 -0.66
N SER A 65 -2.96 4.86 -1.76
CA SER A 65 -2.16 3.90 -2.52
C SER A 65 -0.96 3.39 -1.72
N LEU A 66 -0.27 4.26 -0.98
CA LEU A 66 0.83 3.89 -0.09
C LEU A 66 0.36 2.95 1.03
N ILE A 67 -0.77 3.28 1.68
CA ILE A 67 -1.33 2.41 2.72
C ILE A 67 -1.78 1.07 2.14
N ARG A 68 -2.42 1.06 0.96
CA ARG A 68 -2.81 -0.19 0.28
C ARG A 68 -1.59 -1.04 -0.03
N TYR A 69 -0.53 -0.45 -0.56
CA TYR A 69 0.72 -1.14 -0.84
C TYR A 69 1.29 -1.77 0.44
N TYR A 70 1.30 -1.01 1.55
CA TYR A 70 1.77 -1.54 2.83
C TYR A 70 0.90 -2.70 3.33
N LYS A 71 -0.43 -2.51 3.41
CA LYS A 71 -1.35 -3.56 3.89
C LYS A 71 -1.28 -4.82 3.05
N ASN A 72 -1.25 -4.67 1.73
CA ASN A 72 -1.20 -5.78 0.78
C ASN A 72 0.10 -6.59 0.90
N ASN A 73 1.23 -5.94 1.18
CA ASN A 73 2.51 -6.64 1.25
C ASN A 73 2.89 -7.11 2.65
N PHE A 74 2.41 -6.48 3.73
CA PHE A 74 2.93 -6.74 5.08
C PHE A 74 1.88 -7.23 6.08
N SER A 75 0.61 -7.34 5.69
CA SER A 75 -0.46 -7.78 6.59
C SER A 75 -1.51 -8.65 5.93
N ASP A 76 -1.43 -8.83 4.61
CA ASP A 76 -2.48 -9.52 3.85
C ASP A 76 -2.40 -11.04 4.03
N GLY A 77 -1.20 -11.62 4.12
CA GLY A 77 -1.01 -13.04 4.39
C GLY A 77 -1.69 -13.48 5.68
N PHE A 78 -1.43 -12.77 6.78
CA PHE A 78 -2.11 -13.03 8.05
C PHE A 78 -3.64 -12.87 7.96
N ARG A 79 -4.12 -11.87 7.23
CA ARG A 79 -5.56 -11.65 7.03
C ARG A 79 -6.19 -12.82 6.27
N GLN A 80 -5.54 -13.30 5.23
CA GLN A 80 -5.99 -14.43 4.43
C GLN A 80 -5.97 -15.72 5.25
N ASP A 81 -4.90 -15.97 6.02
CA ASP A 81 -4.81 -17.10 6.94
C ASP A 81 -5.96 -17.10 7.96
N ALA A 82 -6.34 -15.94 8.50
CA ALA A 82 -7.47 -15.84 9.43
C ALA A 82 -8.81 -16.19 8.77
N ILE A 83 -9.00 -15.80 7.50
CA ILE A 83 -10.21 -16.14 6.72
C ILE A 83 -10.24 -17.63 6.44
N ASP A 84 -9.12 -18.20 5.97
CA ASP A 84 -9.02 -19.61 5.63
C ASP A 84 -9.21 -20.51 6.85
N LEU A 85 -8.67 -20.12 8.01
CA LEU A 85 -8.91 -20.79 9.28
C LEU A 85 -10.40 -20.77 9.66
N PHE A 86 -11.07 -19.62 9.51
CA PHE A 86 -12.49 -19.48 9.84
C PHE A 86 -13.40 -20.28 8.90
N LEU A 87 -13.05 -20.35 7.62
CA LEU A 87 -13.80 -21.10 6.61
C LEU A 87 -13.47 -22.61 6.62
N GLY A 88 -12.42 -23.02 7.34
CA GLY A 88 -11.95 -24.40 7.35
C GLY A 88 -11.12 -24.79 6.14
N ASN A 89 -10.64 -23.82 5.35
CA ASN A 89 -9.83 -24.02 4.15
C ASN A 89 -8.34 -24.10 4.51
N TYR A 90 -7.93 -25.01 5.40
CA TYR A 90 -6.52 -25.15 5.79
C TYR A 90 -6.07 -26.61 5.73
N SER A 91 -4.78 -26.83 5.48
CA SER A 91 -4.14 -28.15 5.56
C SER A 91 -3.13 -28.14 6.70
N VAL A 92 -3.27 -29.06 7.65
CA VAL A 92 -2.28 -29.27 8.72
C VAL A 92 -1.49 -30.51 8.39
N ASP A 93 -0.19 -30.36 8.18
CA ASP A 93 0.72 -31.51 8.15
C ASP A 93 1.00 -31.96 9.59
N GLU A 94 0.54 -33.16 9.96
CA GLU A 94 0.73 -33.74 11.31
C GLU A 94 2.21 -34.00 11.66
N VAL A 95 3.10 -33.96 10.66
CA VAL A 95 4.52 -34.29 10.79
C VAL A 95 5.35 -33.09 11.29
N GLU A 96 4.88 -31.85 11.09
CA GLU A 96 5.60 -30.66 11.55
C GLU A 96 5.24 -30.33 13.02
N PRO A 97 6.21 -30.35 13.95
CA PRO A 97 5.94 -30.05 15.36
C PRO A 97 5.68 -28.57 15.64
N ALA A 98 5.93 -27.68 14.66
CA ALA A 98 5.77 -26.24 14.81
C ALA A 98 4.44 -25.78 14.19
N SER A 99 3.76 -24.85 14.86
CA SER A 99 2.55 -24.25 14.30
C SER A 99 2.87 -23.54 12.97
N PRO A 100 2.09 -23.75 11.90
CA PRO A 100 2.29 -23.07 10.60
C PRO A 100 2.14 -21.55 10.70
N LEU A 101 1.46 -21.05 11.75
CA LEU A 101 1.30 -19.62 12.02
C LEU A 101 2.49 -19.00 12.76
N HIS A 102 3.49 -19.79 13.17
CA HIS A 102 4.66 -19.27 13.85
C HIS A 102 5.46 -18.34 12.92
N VAL A 103 5.63 -17.08 13.33
CA VAL A 103 6.35 -16.07 12.55
C VAL A 103 7.83 -16.12 12.86
N LYS A 104 8.63 -16.78 12.01
CA LYS A 104 10.09 -16.68 12.04
C LYS A 104 10.52 -15.40 11.32
N LYS A 105 10.62 -14.28 12.05
CA LYS A 105 11.13 -13.04 11.46
C LYS A 105 12.66 -13.05 11.50
N ASP A 106 13.26 -13.31 10.34
CA ASP A 106 14.71 -13.26 10.14
C ASP A 106 15.21 -11.82 10.43
N TRP A 107 16.27 -11.67 11.23
CA TRP A 107 16.86 -10.39 11.63
C TRP A 107 17.21 -9.48 10.43
N LYS A 108 17.49 -10.06 9.26
CA LYS A 108 17.74 -9.34 8.01
C LYS A 108 16.58 -8.43 7.60
N PHE A 109 15.33 -8.80 7.89
CA PHE A 109 14.16 -7.98 7.57
C PHE A 109 14.05 -6.72 8.41
N LEU A 110 14.68 -6.71 9.59
CA LEU A 110 14.80 -5.53 10.43
C LEU A 110 16.06 -4.73 10.07
N ALA A 111 17.19 -5.41 9.90
CA ALA A 111 18.49 -4.77 9.71
C ALA A 111 18.62 -4.07 8.34
N LEU A 112 18.18 -4.69 7.24
CA LEU A 112 18.39 -4.15 5.89
C LEU A 112 17.72 -2.78 5.68
N PRO A 113 16.44 -2.56 6.03
CA PRO A 113 15.82 -1.24 5.91
C PRO A 113 16.47 -0.19 6.81
N ILE A 114 16.90 -0.56 8.02
CA ILE A 114 17.58 0.35 8.95
C ILE A 114 18.92 0.81 8.37
N ILE A 115 19.74 -0.13 7.88
CA ILE A 115 21.03 0.20 7.26
C ILE A 115 20.82 1.09 6.04
N MET A 116 19.82 0.80 5.19
CA MET A 116 19.50 1.61 4.02
C MET A 116 19.13 3.05 4.41
N VAL A 117 18.27 3.24 5.42
CA VAL A 117 17.87 4.57 5.91
C VAL A 117 19.07 5.32 6.48
N VAL A 118 19.87 4.67 7.33
CA VAL A 118 21.08 5.30 7.90
C VAL A 118 22.07 5.69 6.81
N ALA A 119 22.34 4.80 5.84
CA ALA A 119 23.25 5.08 4.74
C ALA A 119 22.74 6.21 3.84
N PHE A 120 21.44 6.24 3.55
CA PHE A 120 20.83 7.31 2.76
C PHE A 120 20.86 8.65 3.50
N SER A 121 20.52 8.67 4.78
CA SER A 121 20.61 9.88 5.62
C SER A 121 22.04 10.40 5.70
N MET A 122 23.03 9.53 5.90
CA MET A 122 24.44 9.92 5.91
C MET A 122 24.89 10.45 4.54
N CYS A 123 24.46 9.83 3.44
CA CYS A 123 24.73 10.33 2.09
C CYS A 123 24.19 11.76 1.88
N ILE A 124 22.98 12.04 2.36
CA ILE A 124 22.39 13.39 2.29
C ILE A 124 23.18 14.36 3.16
N ILE A 125 23.54 13.97 4.39
CA ILE A 125 24.34 14.83 5.28
C ILE A 125 25.66 15.19 4.64
N CYS A 126 26.36 14.23 4.00
CA CYS A 126 27.61 14.50 3.28
C CYS A 126 27.42 15.45 2.09
N LEU A 127 26.26 15.42 1.42
CA LEU A 127 25.94 16.37 0.34
C LEU A 127 25.62 17.78 0.86
N LEU A 128 25.04 17.88 2.06
CA LEU A 128 24.66 19.16 2.67
C LEU A 128 25.82 19.82 3.43
N MET A 129 26.64 19.05 4.13
CA MET A 129 27.85 19.47 4.82
C MET A 129 29.07 19.18 3.94
N ALA A 130 29.23 19.97 2.86
CA ALA A 130 30.45 19.92 2.07
C ALA A 130 31.63 20.40 2.94
N GLY A 131 32.60 19.52 3.20
CA GLY A 131 33.80 19.85 3.97
C GLY A 131 34.80 20.67 3.14
N ASP A 132 35.78 21.26 3.83
CA ASP A 132 36.82 22.09 3.19
C ASP A 132 37.64 21.31 2.14
N THR A 133 37.75 19.98 2.32
CA THR A 133 38.45 19.09 1.39
C THR A 133 37.47 18.37 0.46
N TRP A 134 37.54 18.68 -0.85
CA TRP A 134 36.64 18.11 -1.85
C TRP A 134 36.81 16.59 -2.05
N THR A 135 38.03 16.07 -1.91
CA THR A 135 38.34 14.64 -2.05
C THR A 135 37.73 13.79 -0.94
N GLU A 136 37.75 14.28 0.31
CA GLU A 136 37.14 13.60 1.45
C GLU A 136 35.62 13.58 1.34
N THR A 137 35.03 14.73 1.00
CA THR A 137 33.58 14.85 0.77
C THR A 137 33.12 13.88 -0.34
N LEU A 138 33.86 13.81 -1.45
CA LEU A 138 33.57 12.87 -2.54
C LEU A 138 33.67 11.41 -2.09
N ALA A 139 34.70 11.05 -1.32
CA ALA A 139 34.88 9.69 -0.82
C ALA A 139 33.72 9.24 0.08
N TYR A 140 33.27 10.10 1.01
CA TYR A 140 32.13 9.78 1.88
C TYR A 140 30.82 9.66 1.10
N VAL A 141 30.56 10.54 0.14
CA VAL A 141 29.37 10.47 -0.72
C VAL A 141 29.36 9.17 -1.54
N LEU A 142 30.49 8.78 -2.12
CA LEU A 142 30.59 7.52 -2.87
C LEU A 142 30.42 6.30 -1.97
N PHE A 143 31.00 6.33 -0.76
CA PHE A 143 30.85 5.25 0.21
C PHE A 143 29.38 5.08 0.64
N TRP A 144 28.75 6.15 1.15
CA TRP A 144 27.36 6.07 1.63
C TRP A 144 26.35 5.89 0.49
N GLY A 145 26.62 6.48 -0.68
CA GLY A 145 25.82 6.29 -1.89
C GLY A 145 25.85 4.85 -2.39
N SER A 146 27.05 4.23 -2.45
CA SER A 146 27.16 2.81 -2.84
C SER A 146 26.56 1.87 -1.80
N ALA A 147 26.71 2.14 -0.50
CA ALA A 147 26.07 1.37 0.56
C ALA A 147 24.53 1.47 0.50
N SER A 148 23.99 2.67 0.28
CA SER A 148 22.54 2.89 0.10
C SER A 148 22.01 2.16 -1.13
N PHE A 149 22.69 2.27 -2.27
CA PHE A 149 22.32 1.56 -3.49
C PHE A 149 22.41 0.04 -3.36
N GLY A 150 23.49 -0.47 -2.76
CA GLY A 150 23.71 -1.90 -2.56
C GLY A 150 22.65 -2.52 -1.64
N THR A 151 22.34 -1.86 -0.52
CA THR A 151 21.27 -2.32 0.39
C THR A 151 19.90 -2.27 -0.27
N PHE A 152 19.60 -1.21 -1.03
CA PHE A 152 18.37 -1.12 -1.80
C PHE A 152 18.24 -2.25 -2.84
N ALA A 153 19.31 -2.55 -3.59
CA ALA A 153 19.34 -3.64 -4.57
C ALA A 153 19.12 -5.01 -3.91
N ILE A 154 19.71 -5.25 -2.73
CA ILE A 154 19.50 -6.48 -1.96
C ILE A 154 18.04 -6.60 -1.50
N ILE A 155 17.43 -5.50 -1.04
CA ILE A 155 16.02 -5.48 -0.65
C ILE A 155 15.12 -5.80 -1.84
N LEU A 156 15.39 -5.20 -3.02
CA LEU A 156 14.62 -5.48 -4.23
C LEU A 156 14.77 -6.93 -4.70
N TYR A 157 15.99 -7.45 -4.71
CA TYR A 157 16.27 -8.83 -5.11
C TYR A 157 15.54 -9.84 -4.21
N ASN A 158 15.57 -9.61 -2.90
CA ASN A 158 14.88 -10.45 -1.92
C ASN A 158 13.45 -9.99 -1.62
N GLY A 159 12.84 -9.13 -2.45
CA GLY A 159 11.58 -8.46 -2.14
C GLY A 159 10.43 -9.41 -1.79
N LYS A 160 10.41 -10.61 -2.40
CA LYS A 160 9.42 -11.66 -2.10
C LYS A 160 9.46 -12.13 -0.65
N ASP A 161 10.64 -12.13 -0.03
CA ASP A 161 10.81 -12.57 1.35
C ASP A 161 10.28 -11.55 2.36
N PHE A 162 10.14 -10.29 1.95
CA PHE A 162 9.54 -9.23 2.78
C PHE A 162 8.02 -9.26 2.75
N VAL A 163 7.41 -9.97 1.79
CA VAL A 163 5.96 -10.05 1.64
C VAL A 163 5.39 -11.07 2.63
N ASP A 164 4.39 -10.64 3.39
CA ASP A 164 3.56 -11.49 4.22
C ASP A 164 2.62 -12.32 3.34
N ALA A 165 3.07 -13.53 2.97
CA ALA A 165 2.29 -14.47 2.18
C ALA A 165 1.45 -15.40 3.09
N PRO A 166 0.25 -15.83 2.64
CA PRO A 166 -0.56 -16.80 3.37
C PRO A 166 0.20 -18.12 3.54
N LYS A 167 0.02 -18.75 4.69
CA LYS A 167 0.74 -19.94 5.12
C LYS A 167 -0.15 -21.18 5.23
N LEU A 168 -1.46 -21.01 5.41
CA LEU A 168 -2.39 -22.11 5.67
C LEU A 168 -2.88 -22.83 4.40
N VAL A 169 -2.84 -22.16 3.25
CA VAL A 169 -3.28 -22.71 1.96
C VAL A 169 -2.05 -22.97 1.07
N GLN A 170 -1.93 -24.20 0.57
CA GLN A 170 -0.91 -24.53 -0.43
C GLN A 170 -1.18 -23.74 -1.70
N LYS A 171 -0.15 -23.08 -2.25
CA LYS A 171 -0.25 -22.48 -3.59
C LYS A 171 -0.63 -23.58 -4.58
N GLU A 172 -1.76 -23.42 -5.26
CA GLU A 172 -2.06 -24.22 -6.45
C GLU A 172 -0.86 -24.10 -7.39
N LYS A 173 -0.32 -25.25 -7.79
CA LYS A 173 0.87 -25.37 -8.66
C LYS A 173 0.56 -24.92 -10.08
#